data_AF-J6EN02-F1
#
_entry.id   AF-J6EN02-F1
#
_cell.length_a   1.000
_cell.length_b   1.000
_cell.length_c   1.000
_cell.angle_alpha   90.00
_cell.angle_beta   90.00
_cell.angle_gamma   90.00
#
_symmetry.space_group_name_H-M   'P 1'
#
loop_
_entity.id
_entity.type
_entity.pdbx_description
1 polymer ?
#
loop_
_entity_poly.entity_id
_entity_poly.type
_entity_poly.pdbx_seq_one_letter_code
_entity_poly.pdbx_strand_id
1 'polypeptide(L)'
;MLPELPARLQFARLLLEHQLHMEALDVLSTAREEDSLEVEAAYLEGWAWYLRAEAILENPSLLQKTSEDEDEPLTAEECFSESFRCLLECAKLFTEQEYPDEGIGSHVQELISNLEAKGVKPAVAEEKPEGEEGAEAEGDWEDVQDGDVNMG
;
A
#
# COMPACT_ATOMS: atom_id res chain seq x y z
N MET A 1 -8.28 24.67 4.35
CA MET A 1 -9.32 23.63 4.33
C MET A 1 -8.91 22.68 3.21
N LEU A 2 -8.72 21.41 3.52
CA LEU A 2 -8.40 20.38 2.51
C LEU A 2 -9.70 19.95 1.80
N PRO A 3 -9.62 19.43 0.57
CA PRO A 3 -10.75 18.74 -0.04
C PRO A 3 -11.18 17.53 0.80
N GLU A 4 -12.47 17.20 0.74
CA GLU A 4 -13.05 16.01 1.39
C GLU A 4 -12.29 14.73 0.97
N LEU A 5 -12.22 13.74 1.88
CA LEU A 5 -11.48 12.49 1.68
C LEU A 5 -11.76 11.81 0.31
N PRO A 6 -13.01 11.62 -0.15
CA PRO A 6 -13.26 10.99 -1.45
C PRO A 6 -12.66 11.75 -2.64
N ALA A 7 -12.59 13.08 -2.58
CA ALA A 7 -11.98 13.88 -3.64
C ALA A 7 -10.45 13.71 -3.67
N ARG A 8 -9.82 13.52 -2.51
CA ARG A 8 -8.39 13.24 -2.41
C ARG A 8 -8.05 11.84 -2.90
N LEU A 9 -8.86 10.83 -2.57
CA LEU A 9 -8.68 9.46 -3.07
C LEU A 9 -8.81 9.40 -4.60
N GLN A 10 -9.83 10.07 -5.17
CA GLN A 10 -9.98 10.18 -6.62
C GLN A 10 -8.77 10.89 -7.27
N PHE A 11 -8.25 11.93 -6.63
CA PHE A 11 -7.06 12.62 -7.12
C PHE A 11 -5.80 11.75 -7.05
N ALA A 12 -5.61 10.99 -5.98
CA ALA A 12 -4.52 10.02 -5.86
C ALA A 12 -4.56 8.97 -6.99
N ARG A 13 -5.74 8.43 -7.33
CA ARG A 13 -5.90 7.53 -8.49
C ARG A 13 -5.43 8.16 -9.79
N LEU A 14 -5.83 9.41 -10.07
CA LEU A 14 -5.40 10.13 -11.27
C LEU A 14 -3.88 10.37 -11.29
N LEU A 15 -3.27 10.63 -10.14
CA LEU A 15 -1.81 10.77 -10.04
C LEU A 15 -1.10 9.44 -10.37
N LEU A 16 -1.60 8.31 -9.86
CA LEU A 16 -1.07 6.99 -10.17
C LEU A 16 -1.23 6.63 -11.66
N GLU A 17 -2.37 6.93 -12.28
CA GLU A 17 -2.58 6.76 -13.73
C GLU A 17 -1.56 7.53 -14.57
N HIS A 18 -1.02 8.63 -14.03
CA HIS A 18 -0.01 9.47 -14.67
C HIS A 18 1.41 9.23 -14.15
N GLN A 19 1.66 8.15 -13.40
CA GLN A 19 2.96 7.76 -12.85
C GLN A 19 3.57 8.81 -11.88
N LEU A 20 2.71 9.66 -11.30
CA LEU A 20 3.08 10.66 -10.29
C LEU A 20 2.99 10.05 -8.89
N HIS A 21 3.83 9.03 -8.64
CA HIS A 21 3.73 8.19 -7.45
C HIS A 21 4.02 8.97 -6.15
N MET A 22 4.99 9.88 -6.17
CA MET A 22 5.37 10.63 -4.97
C MET A 22 4.30 11.65 -4.57
N GLU A 23 3.73 12.35 -5.55
CA GLU A 23 2.61 13.26 -5.32
C GLU A 23 1.37 12.49 -4.85
N ALA A 24 1.15 11.27 -5.36
CA ALA A 24 0.07 10.42 -4.87
C ALA A 24 0.29 10.06 -3.40
N LEU A 25 1.51 9.68 -3.01
CA LEU A 25 1.89 9.35 -1.64
C LEU A 25 1.73 10.55 -0.70
N ASP A 26 2.07 11.77 -1.12
CA ASP A 26 1.82 12.98 -0.33
C ASP A 26 0.33 13.16 -0.02
N VAL A 27 -0.53 12.98 -1.03
CA VAL A 27 -1.99 13.08 -0.85
C VAL A 27 -2.50 11.96 0.06
N LEU A 28 -2.02 10.73 -0.15
CA LEU A 28 -2.43 9.55 0.61
C LEU A 28 -2.00 9.63 2.06
N SER A 29 -0.80 10.13 2.35
CA SER A 29 -0.33 10.38 3.73
C SER A 29 -1.34 11.25 4.49
N THR A 30 -1.79 12.36 3.90
CA THR A 30 -2.83 13.20 4.53
C THR A 30 -4.20 12.53 4.65
N ALA A 31 -4.52 11.57 3.78
CA ALA A 31 -5.75 10.79 3.86
C ALA A 31 -5.69 9.80 5.02
N ARG A 32 -4.56 9.12 5.18
CA ARG A 32 -4.27 8.16 6.25
C ARG A 32 -4.15 8.83 7.63
N GLU A 33 -3.67 10.07 7.67
CA GLU A 33 -3.68 10.89 8.89
C GLU A 33 -5.10 11.30 9.32
N GLU A 34 -5.99 11.58 8.36
CA GLU A 34 -7.39 11.92 8.65
C GLU A 34 -8.20 10.71 9.07
N ASP A 35 -8.03 9.59 8.37
CA ASP A 35 -8.66 8.32 8.66
C ASP A 35 -7.70 7.15 8.40
N SER A 36 -7.10 6.63 9.46
CA SER A 36 -6.17 5.50 9.39
C SER A 36 -6.88 4.17 9.10
N LEU A 37 -8.20 4.10 9.24
CA LEU A 37 -8.99 2.89 8.99
C LEU A 37 -9.56 2.86 7.56
N GLU A 38 -9.35 3.90 6.75
CA GLU A 38 -9.86 3.92 5.39
C GLU A 38 -9.12 2.90 4.50
N VAL A 39 -9.86 1.88 4.06
CA VAL A 39 -9.34 0.74 3.29
C VAL A 39 -8.82 1.19 1.93
N GLU A 40 -9.53 2.06 1.23
CA GLU A 40 -9.10 2.53 -0.08
C GLU A 40 -7.81 3.34 0.02
N ALA A 41 -7.64 4.13 1.07
CA ALA A 41 -6.41 4.88 1.32
C ALA A 41 -5.22 3.93 1.56
N ALA A 42 -5.40 2.91 2.39
CA ALA A 42 -4.35 1.90 2.66
C ALA A 42 -3.95 1.14 1.39
N TYR A 43 -4.94 0.74 0.59
CA TYR A 43 -4.73 0.09 -0.70
C TYR A 43 -3.92 0.97 -1.66
N LEU A 44 -4.36 2.21 -1.87
CA LEU A 44 -3.72 3.13 -2.79
C LEU A 44 -2.30 3.50 -2.33
N GLU A 45 -2.05 3.60 -1.03
CA GLU A 45 -0.70 3.82 -0.47
C GLU A 45 0.23 2.64 -0.78
N GLY A 46 -0.22 1.42 -0.50
CA GLY A 46 0.53 0.21 -0.82
C GLY A 46 0.82 0.05 -2.31
N TRP A 47 -0.17 0.33 -3.16
CA TRP A 47 -0.02 0.27 -4.61
C TRP A 47 0.90 1.38 -5.16
N ALA A 48 0.81 2.59 -4.63
CA ALA A 48 1.68 3.70 -5.00
C ALA A 48 3.16 3.37 -4.74
N TRP A 49 3.47 2.80 -3.57
CA TRP A 49 4.81 2.34 -3.24
C TRP A 49 5.30 1.20 -4.16
N TYR A 50 4.41 0.25 -4.49
CA TYR A 50 4.73 -0.83 -5.43
C TYR A 50 5.13 -0.28 -6.81
N LEU A 51 4.29 0.60 -7.37
CA LEU A 51 4.53 1.22 -8.68
C LEU A 51 5.80 2.08 -8.67
N ARG A 52 6.07 2.76 -7.55
CA ARG A 52 7.30 3.54 -7.35
C ARG A 52 8.54 2.66 -7.42
N ALA A 53 8.53 1.51 -6.76
CA ALA A 53 9.63 0.57 -6.78
C ALA A 53 9.88 0.02 -8.19
N GLU A 54 8.83 -0.43 -8.90
CA GLU A 54 8.93 -0.91 -10.29
C GLU A 54 9.46 0.20 -11.21
N ALA A 55 8.99 1.45 -11.07
CA ALA A 55 9.49 2.57 -11.86
C ALA A 55 10.98 2.89 -11.59
N ILE A 56 11.46 2.77 -10.34
CA ILE A 56 12.89 2.93 -10.02
C ILE A 56 13.71 1.81 -10.66
N LEU A 57 13.23 0.56 -10.66
CA LEU A 57 13.92 -0.55 -11.33
C LEU A 57 14.01 -0.35 -12.84
N GLU A 58 12.95 0.15 -13.47
CA GLU A 58 12.93 0.47 -14.90
C GLU A 58 13.81 1.67 -15.24
N ASN A 59 13.80 2.69 -14.39
CA ASN A 59 14.58 3.91 -14.55
C ASN A 59 15.19 4.38 -13.22
N PRO A 60 16.45 3.97 -12.93
CA PRO A 60 17.15 4.38 -11.72
C PRO A 60 17.35 5.90 -11.58
N SER A 61 17.18 6.69 -12.65
CA SER A 61 17.21 8.15 -12.55
C SER A 61 16.05 8.73 -11.74
N LEU A 62 15.01 7.92 -11.48
CA LEU A 62 13.87 8.32 -10.68
C LEU A 62 14.16 8.29 -9.18
N LEU A 63 15.29 7.73 -8.72
CA LEU A 63 15.73 7.80 -7.32
C LEU A 63 15.77 9.26 -6.86
N GLN A 64 14.85 9.61 -5.97
CA GLN A 64 14.68 10.95 -5.43
C GLN A 64 14.33 10.85 -3.95
N LYS A 65 14.71 11.86 -3.18
CA LYS A 65 14.35 11.95 -1.76
C LYS A 65 12.83 12.06 -1.63
N THR A 66 12.26 11.38 -0.64
CA THR A 66 10.82 11.43 -0.43
C THR A 66 10.41 12.55 0.53
N SER A 67 11.37 13.07 1.31
CA SER A 67 11.21 14.29 2.08
C SER A 67 12.51 15.11 2.15
N GLU A 68 12.41 16.37 2.57
CA GLU A 68 13.58 17.25 2.77
C GLU A 68 14.48 16.77 3.92
N ASP A 69 13.92 16.01 4.87
CA ASP A 69 14.58 15.52 6.07
C ASP A 69 15.29 14.16 5.86
N GLU A 70 15.05 13.48 4.74
CA GLU A 70 15.75 12.24 4.40
C GLU A 70 17.17 12.51 3.89
N ASP A 71 18.16 11.86 4.51
CA ASP A 71 19.56 11.97 4.08
C ASP A 71 19.78 11.34 2.70
N GLU A 72 19.08 10.23 2.41
CA GLU A 72 19.22 9.41 1.19
C GLU A 72 17.85 9.10 0.56
N PRO A 73 17.77 8.99 -0.78
CA PRO A 73 16.53 8.61 -1.45
C PRO A 73 16.18 7.14 -1.17
N LEU A 74 14.90 6.85 -0.97
CA LEU A 74 14.42 5.47 -0.83
C LEU A 74 14.74 4.64 -2.10
N THR A 75 15.35 3.49 -1.88
CA THR A 75 15.64 2.47 -2.89
C THR A 75 14.38 1.74 -3.34
N ALA A 76 14.46 1.01 -4.46
CA ALA A 76 13.34 0.19 -4.92
C ALA A 76 12.96 -0.89 -3.89
N GLU A 77 13.96 -1.49 -3.22
CA GLU A 77 13.77 -2.49 -2.18
C GLU A 77 13.06 -1.91 -0.95
N GLU A 78 13.41 -0.70 -0.53
CA GLU A 78 12.72 0.00 0.57
C GLU A 78 11.28 0.37 0.17
N CYS A 79 11.06 0.86 -1.05
CA CYS A 79 9.70 1.11 -1.57
C CYS A 79 8.85 -0.17 -1.61
N PHE A 80 9.40 -1.31 -2.02
CA PHE A 80 8.67 -2.59 -1.95
C PHE A 80 8.39 -3.01 -0.50
N SER A 81 9.29 -2.73 0.43
CA SER A 81 9.10 -3.05 1.84
C SER A 81 7.96 -2.21 2.46
N GLU A 82 7.91 -0.92 2.14
CA GLU A 82 6.79 -0.03 2.52
C GLU A 82 5.47 -0.45 1.86
N SER A 83 5.51 -0.80 0.56
CA SER A 83 4.35 -1.35 -0.14
C SER A 83 3.80 -2.56 0.60
N PHE A 84 4.66 -3.52 0.96
CA PHE A 84 4.24 -4.74 1.63
C PHE A 84 3.60 -4.43 3.00
N ARG A 85 4.20 -3.56 3.80
CA ARG A 85 3.63 -3.12 5.08
C ARG A 85 2.22 -2.54 4.90
N CYS A 86 2.05 -1.62 3.96
CA CYS A 86 0.74 -0.98 3.70
C CYS A 86 -0.30 -1.97 3.17
N LEU A 87 0.11 -2.91 2.33
CA LEU A 87 -0.79 -3.94 1.78
C LEU A 87 -1.25 -4.93 2.85
N LEU A 88 -0.38 -5.34 3.77
CA LEU A 88 -0.77 -6.17 4.92
C LEU A 88 -1.77 -5.45 5.83
N GLU A 89 -1.56 -4.16 6.06
CA GLU A 89 -2.50 -3.32 6.82
C GLU A 89 -3.83 -3.18 6.08
N CYS A 90 -3.81 -2.90 4.77
CA CYS A 90 -5.00 -2.85 3.94
C CYS A 90 -5.78 -4.16 3.99
N ALA A 91 -5.08 -5.29 3.88
CA ALA A 91 -5.69 -6.60 3.95
C ALA A 91 -6.40 -6.78 5.31
N LYS A 92 -5.71 -6.47 6.42
CA LYS A 92 -6.32 -6.53 7.75
C LYS A 92 -7.61 -5.69 7.85
N LEU A 93 -7.56 -4.42 7.42
CA LEU A 93 -8.71 -3.53 7.44
C LEU A 93 -9.85 -4.03 6.55
N PHE A 94 -9.52 -4.57 5.37
CA PHE A 94 -10.47 -5.13 4.42
C PHE A 94 -11.31 -6.25 5.07
N THR A 95 -10.66 -7.18 5.77
CA THR A 95 -11.34 -8.27 6.49
C THR A 95 -12.12 -7.77 7.70
N GLU A 96 -11.52 -6.92 8.54
CA GLU A 96 -12.16 -6.42 9.77
C GLU A 96 -13.44 -5.62 9.49
N GLN A 97 -13.51 -4.97 8.33
CA GLN A 97 -14.62 -4.10 7.94
C GLN A 97 -15.61 -4.76 6.97
N GLU A 98 -15.36 -6.01 6.56
CA GLU A 98 -16.14 -6.69 5.52
C GLU A 98 -16.26 -5.81 4.25
N TYR A 99 -15.12 -5.24 3.81
CA TYR A 99 -15.12 -4.21 2.79
C TYR A 99 -15.66 -4.75 1.45
N PRO A 100 -16.58 -4.04 0.78
CA PRO A 100 -17.41 -4.64 -0.28
C PRO A 100 -16.72 -4.73 -1.66
N ASP A 101 -15.59 -4.04 -1.86
CA ASP A 101 -14.91 -4.01 -3.16
C ASP A 101 -13.96 -5.21 -3.32
N GLU A 102 -14.51 -6.33 -3.80
CA GLU A 102 -13.74 -7.55 -4.09
C GLU A 102 -12.57 -7.33 -5.05
N GLY A 103 -12.63 -6.31 -5.92
CA GLY A 103 -11.55 -5.97 -6.84
C GLY A 103 -10.32 -5.44 -6.11
N ILE A 104 -10.51 -4.62 -5.08
CA ILE A 104 -9.43 -4.19 -4.19
C ILE A 104 -8.87 -5.40 -3.45
N GLY A 105 -9.71 -6.24 -2.86
CA GLY A 105 -9.28 -7.42 -2.11
C GLY A 105 -8.41 -8.36 -2.95
N SER A 106 -8.86 -8.69 -4.17
CA SER A 106 -8.12 -9.55 -5.09
C SER A 106 -6.76 -8.96 -5.50
N HIS A 107 -6.68 -7.64 -5.75
CA HIS A 107 -5.44 -7.02 -6.17
C HIS A 107 -4.44 -6.88 -5.00
N VAL A 108 -4.92 -6.60 -3.79
CA VAL A 108 -4.08 -6.61 -2.57
C VAL A 108 -3.42 -7.98 -2.39
N GLN A 109 -4.18 -9.06 -2.53
CA GLN A 109 -3.65 -10.43 -2.46
C GLN A 109 -2.60 -10.70 -3.54
N GLU A 110 -2.87 -10.31 -4.80
CA GLU A 110 -1.92 -10.46 -5.90
C GLU A 110 -0.60 -9.73 -5.61
N LEU A 111 -0.67 -8.49 -5.16
CA LEU A 111 0.52 -7.68 -4.85
C LEU A 111 1.32 -8.28 -3.68
N ILE A 112 0.65 -8.74 -2.62
CA ILE A 112 1.31 -9.43 -1.50
C ILE A 112 2.03 -10.68 -1.99
N SER A 113 1.35 -11.56 -2.74
CA SER A 113 1.98 -12.79 -3.26
C SER A 113 3.16 -12.49 -4.18
N ASN A 114 3.10 -11.42 -4.97
CA ASN A 114 4.22 -10.98 -5.82
C ASN A 114 5.43 -10.54 -4.97
N LEU A 115 5.20 -9.82 -3.86
CA LEU A 115 6.26 -9.36 -2.95
C LEU A 115 6.89 -10.54 -2.19
N GLU A 116 6.08 -11.48 -1.72
CA GLU A 116 6.53 -12.72 -1.08
C GLU A 116 7.37 -13.57 -2.03
N ALA A 117 6.92 -13.74 -3.28
CA ALA A 117 7.67 -14.46 -4.31
C ALA A 117 9.02 -13.81 -4.64
N LYS A 118 9.13 -12.49 -4.49
CA LYS A 118 10.38 -11.73 -4.61
C LYS A 118 11.27 -11.80 -3.35
N GLY A 119 10.77 -12.35 -2.23
CA GLY A 119 11.48 -12.42 -0.96
C GLY A 119 11.58 -11.08 -0.23
N VAL A 120 10.69 -10.13 -0.56
CA VAL A 120 10.59 -8.84 0.14
C VAL A 120 10.08 -9.07 1.56
N LYS A 121 10.57 -8.26 2.50
CA LYS A 121 10.05 -8.23 3.87
C LYS A 121 9.28 -6.92 4.08
N PRO A 122 8.18 -6.93 4.84
CA PRO A 122 7.49 -5.68 5.15
C PRO A 122 8.41 -4.77 5.97
N ALA A 123 8.30 -3.47 5.72
CA ALA A 123 8.95 -2.47 6.54
C ALA A 123 8.48 -2.60 8.00
N VAL A 124 9.41 -2.42 8.93
CA VAL A 124 9.08 -2.38 10.36
C VAL A 124 8.41 -1.04 10.61
N ALA A 125 7.18 -1.06 11.15
CA ALA A 125 6.56 0.18 11.60
C ALA A 125 7.49 0.83 12.62
N GLU A 126 7.86 2.10 12.43
CA GLU A 126 8.59 2.84 13.47
C GLU A 126 7.70 2.95 14.71
N GLU A 127 7.86 2.02 15.64
CA GLU A 127 7.21 2.07 16.94
C GLU A 127 7.67 3.34 17.65
N LYS A 128 6.77 4.32 17.82
CA LYS A 128 6.92 5.25 18.95
C LYS A 128 7.02 4.38 20.20
N PRO A 129 8.04 4.55 21.04
CA PRO A 129 8.38 3.55 22.05
C PRO A 129 7.32 3.50 23.14
N GLU A 130 6.42 2.53 23.07
CA GLU A 130 5.76 1.93 24.22
C GLU A 130 5.63 0.42 24.00
N GLY A 131 6.69 -0.30 24.44
CA GLY A 131 6.60 -1.66 24.95
C GLY A 131 6.11 -2.75 24.00
N GLU A 132 7.06 -3.43 23.36
CA GLU A 132 7.08 -4.89 23.14
C GLU A 132 5.71 -5.55 22.95
N GLU A 133 5.24 -5.72 21.71
CA GLU A 133 4.74 -6.99 21.18
C GLU A 133 4.96 -7.00 19.67
N GLY A 134 5.97 -7.76 19.22
CA GLY A 134 6.24 -7.99 17.81
C GLY A 134 5.01 -8.61 17.13
N ALA A 135 4.42 -7.86 16.20
CA ALA A 135 3.34 -8.36 15.36
C ALA A 135 3.95 -9.28 14.28
N GLU A 136 4.01 -10.58 14.55
CA GLU A 136 4.02 -11.59 13.50
C GLU A 136 2.65 -11.55 12.81
N ALA A 137 2.50 -10.67 11.82
CA ALA A 137 1.36 -10.68 10.92
C ALA A 137 1.53 -11.82 9.90
N GLU A 138 1.46 -13.06 10.36
CA GLU A 138 1.06 -14.17 9.48
C GLU A 138 -0.45 -14.08 9.28
N GLY A 139 -0.85 -13.21 8.36
CA GLY A 139 -2.22 -13.17 7.85
C GLY A 139 -2.43 -14.39 6.96
N ASP A 140 -3.09 -15.41 7.51
CA ASP A 140 -3.59 -16.58 6.78
C ASP A 140 -4.72 -16.13 5.82
N TRP A 141 -4.33 -15.75 4.60
CA TRP A 141 -5.23 -15.35 3.52
C TRP A 141 -5.61 -16.52 2.58
N GLU A 142 -5.43 -17.76 3.02
CA GLU A 142 -5.79 -18.95 2.26
C GLU A 142 -7.27 -19.34 2.43
N ASP A 143 -8.27 -18.49 2.13
CA ASP A 143 -9.67 -18.99 2.00
C ASP A 143 -10.71 -18.03 1.37
N VAL A 144 -10.41 -17.40 0.22
CA VAL A 144 -11.48 -16.79 -0.61
C VAL A 144 -11.29 -17.07 -2.10
N GLN A 145 -11.29 -18.35 -2.48
CA GLN A 145 -11.64 -18.75 -3.84
C GLN A 145 -12.68 -19.86 -3.79
N ASP A 146 -13.96 -19.52 -3.99
CA ASP A 146 -14.84 -20.35 -4.80
C ASP A 146 -16.06 -19.54 -5.31
N GLY A 147 -15.80 -18.72 -6.32
CA GLY A 147 -16.84 -18.24 -7.23
C GLY A 147 -17.16 -19.33 -8.25
N ASP A 148 -17.92 -20.34 -7.83
CA ASP A 148 -18.34 -21.46 -8.69
C ASP A 148 -19.27 -20.95 -9.80
N VAL A 149 -18.69 -20.71 -10.97
CA VAL A 149 -19.41 -20.30 -12.19
C VAL A 149 -20.13 -21.52 -12.76
N ASN A 150 -21.31 -21.82 -12.22
CA ASN A 150 -22.19 -22.84 -12.78
C ASN A 150 -22.81 -22.33 -14.09
N MET A 151 -22.15 -22.61 -15.22
CA MET A 151 -22.81 -22.61 -16.53
C MET A 151 -23.45 -23.99 -16.78
N GLY A 152 -24.75 -24.07 -16.52
CA GLY A 152 -25.65 -25.16 -16.91
C GLY A 152 -26.78 -24.67 -17.81
#